data_AF-A0A8S3AIA9-F1
#
_entry.id   AF-A0A8S3AIA9-F1
#
_cell.length_a   1.000
_cell.length_b   1.000
_cell.length_c   1.000
_cell.angle_alpha   90.00
_cell.angle_beta   90.00
_cell.angle_gamma   90.00
#
_symmetry.space_group_name_H-M   'P 1'
#
loop_
_entity.id
_entity.type
_entity.pdbx_description
1 polymer ?
#
loop_
_entity_poly.entity_id
_entity_poly.type
_entity_poly.pdbx_seq_one_letter_code
_entity_poly.pdbx_strand_id
1 'polypeptide(L)' 'MFYAPWCGHCKRLKPTYAEVAGEVRGQHILAAMNVDKEGCHSVRAQFNITGFPTLIYFE' A
#
# COMPACT_ATOMS: atom_id res chain seq x y z
N MET A 1 -1.63 0.37 -2.02
CA MET A 1 -0.33 0.09 -1.39
C MET A 1 -0.48 -0.59 -0.05
N PHE A 2 -0.05 -1.83 0.06
CA PHE A 2 0.14 -2.51 1.33
C PHE A 2 1.54 -2.20 1.86
N TYR A 3 1.63 -1.67 3.08
CA TYR A 3 2.88 -1.19 3.66
C TYR A 3 3.04 -1.56 5.13
N ALA A 4 4.26 -1.41 5.64
CA ALA A 4 4.61 -1.50 7.05
C ALA A 4 5.33 -0.22 7.52
N PRO A 5 5.12 0.24 8.76
CA PRO A 5 5.67 1.51 9.25
C PRO A 5 7.20 1.47 9.45
N TRP A 6 7.77 0.28 9.68
CA TRP A 6 9.22 0.09 9.83
C TRP A 6 9.94 -0.11 8.49
N CYS A 7 9.21 -0.36 7.39
CA CYS A 7 9.83 -0.62 6.09
C CYS A 7 10.42 0.67 5.48
N GLY A 8 11.75 0.70 5.31
CA GLY A 8 12.44 1.82 4.68
C GLY A 8 12.00 2.07 3.24
N HIS A 9 11.68 1.03 2.49
CA HIS A 9 11.19 1.13 1.10
C HIS A 9 9.83 1.82 1.03
N CYS A 10 8.92 1.49 1.95
CA CYS A 10 7.62 2.16 2.07
C CYS A 10 7.76 3.65 2.38
N LYS A 11 8.69 4.01 3.28
CA LYS A 11 8.93 5.43 3.63
C LYS A 11 9.42 6.23 2.43
N ARG A 12 10.30 5.66 1.61
CA ARG A 12 10.79 6.31 0.37
C ARG A 12 9.71 6.43 -0.70
N LEU A 13 8.81 5.45 -0.80
CA LEU A 13 7.73 5.47 -1.80
C LEU A 13 6.57 6.41 -1.41
N LYS A 14 6.37 6.65 -0.11
CA LYS A 14 5.28 7.48 0.41
C LYS A 14 5.11 8.86 -0.28
N PRO A 15 6.15 9.70 -0.47
CA PRO A 15 5.99 11.01 -1.11
C PRO A 15 5.49 10.89 -2.55
N THR A 16 6.13 10.04 -3.37
CA THR A 16 5.73 9.82 -4.77
C THR A 16 4.32 9.23 -4.87
N TYR A 17 3.96 8.31 -3.97
CA TYR A 17 2.60 7.75 -3.94
C TYR A 17 1.54 8.80 -3.62
N ALA A 18 1.84 9.78 -2.76
CA ALA A 18 0.94 10.87 -2.44
C ALA A 18 0.81 11.89 -3.57
N GLU A 19 1.90 12.18 -4.29
CA GLU A 19 1.91 13.03 -5.47
C GLU A 19 1.01 12.47 -6.57
N VAL A 20 1.23 11.20 -6.95
CA VAL A 20 0.41 10.51 -7.97
C VAL A 20 -1.05 10.42 -7.54
N ALA A 21 -1.33 10.22 -6.24
CA ALA A 21 -2.71 10.22 -5.73
C ALA A 21 -3.43 11.56 -5.94
N GLY A 22 -2.69 12.67 -5.98
CA GLY A 22 -3.21 13.98 -6.36
C GLY A 22 -3.53 14.08 -7.85
N GLU A 23 -2.64 13.59 -8.70
CA GLU A 23 -2.78 13.65 -10.16
C GLU A 23 -3.94 12.80 -10.69
N VAL A 24 -4.10 11.59 -10.16
CA VAL A 24 -5.14 10.64 -10.60
C VAL A 24 -6.47 10.84 -9.89
N ARG A 25 -6.58 11.85 -9.02
CA ARG A 25 -7.78 12.14 -8.23
C ARG A 25 -8.96 12.40 -9.17
N GLY A 26 -9.95 11.52 -9.12
CA GLY A 26 -11.18 11.59 -9.94
C GLY A 26 -11.23 10.58 -11.08
N GLN A 27 -10.10 9.94 -11.42
CA GLN A 27 -10.04 8.82 -12.37
C GLN A 27 -9.82 7.50 -11.65
N HIS A 28 -8.90 7.48 -10.67
CA HIS A 28 -8.57 6.30 -9.89
C HIS A 28 -8.42 6.62 -8.40
N ILE A 29 -8.64 5.61 -7.56
CA ILE A 29 -8.46 5.72 -6.10
C ILE A 29 -7.18 5.01 -5.70
N LEU A 30 -6.22 5.77 -5.18
CA LEU A 30 -5.02 5.21 -4.57
C LEU A 30 -5.26 5.04 -3.07
N ALA A 31 -5.35 3.80 -2.62
CA ALA A 31 -5.46 3.46 -1.19
C ALA A 31 -4.12 2.98 -0.63
N ALA A 32 -3.80 3.33 0.62
CA ALA A 32 -2.65 2.80 1.34
C ALA A 32 -3.08 2.19 2.66
N MET A 33 -2.69 0.95 2.94
CA MET A 33 -3.09 0.22 4.14
C MET A 33 -1.89 -0.37 4.86
N ASN A 34 -1.82 -0.12 6.17
CA ASN A 34 -0.86 -0.74 7.06
C ASN A 34 -1.31 -2.16 7.38
N VAL A 35 -0.59 -3.16 6.88
CA VAL A 35 -0.87 -4.59 7.12
C VAL A 35 0.13 -5.24 8.07
N ASP A 36 0.96 -4.44 8.74
CA ASP A 36 1.84 -4.87 9.83
C ASP A 36 1.10 -5.02 11.17
N LYS A 37 -0.12 -4.50 11.27
CA LYS A 37 -0.95 -4.63 12.47
C LYS A 37 -1.40 -6.07 12.72
N GLU A 38 -1.43 -6.46 13.99
CA GLU A 38 -2.16 -7.66 14.44
C GLU A 38 -3.62 -7.59 13.99
N GLY A 39 -4.12 -8.70 13.43
CA GLY A 39 -5.45 -8.77 12.80
C GLY A 39 -5.45 -8.61 11.28
N CYS A 40 -4.38 -8.10 10.66
CA CYS A 40 -4.29 -7.99 9.19
C CYS A 40 -3.74 -9.26 8.49
N HIS A 41 -3.57 -10.36 9.22
CA HIS A 41 -3.06 -11.63 8.66
C HIS A 41 -3.95 -12.20 7.57
N SER A 42 -5.27 -12.11 7.74
CA SER A 42 -6.24 -12.57 6.73
C SER A 42 -6.06 -11.84 5.40
N VAL A 43 -5.85 -10.52 5.46
CA VAL A 43 -5.61 -9.69 4.27
C VAL A 43 -4.28 -10.04 3.59
N ARG A 44 -3.21 -10.24 4.38
CA ARG A 44 -1.91 -10.64 3.84
C ARG A 44 -1.99 -12.01 3.15
N ALA A 45 -2.73 -12.96 3.73
CA ALA A 45 -2.95 -14.26 3.13
C ALA A 45 -3.81 -14.17 1.86
N GLN A 46 -4.93 -13.44 1.93
CA GLN A 46 -5.87 -13.28 0.81
C GLN A 46 -5.21 -12.68 -0.44
N PHE A 47 -4.35 -11.68 -0.25
CA PHE A 47 -3.64 -11.02 -1.35
C PHE A 47 -2.20 -11.52 -1.54
N ASN A 48 -1.82 -12.62 -0.88
CA ASN A 48 -0.50 -13.24 -0.94
C ASN A 48 0.67 -12.25 -0.77
N ILE A 49 0.57 -11.36 0.22
CA ILE A 49 1.53 -10.29 0.48
C ILE A 49 2.72 -10.86 1.26
N THR A 50 3.81 -11.13 0.55
CA THR A 50 5.06 -11.66 1.13
C THR A 50 6.09 -10.59 1.46
N GLY A 51 5.95 -9.38 0.92
CA GLY A 51 6.91 -8.28 1.08
C GLY A 51 6.29 -6.89 1.04
N PHE A 52 7.11 -5.87 1.34
CA PHE A 52 6.70 -4.48 1.36
C PHE A 52 7.69 -3.55 0.62
N PRO A 53 7.18 -2.51 -0.05
CA PRO A 53 5.77 -2.25 -0.36
C PRO A 53 5.21 -3.21 -1.41
N THR A 54 3.93 -3.56 -1.31
CA THR A 54 3.21 -4.31 -2.36
C THR A 54 2.11 -3.43 -2.94
N LEU A 55 2.07 -3.32 -4.27
CA LEU A 55 1.04 -2.59 -5.01
C LEU A 55 0.16 -3.61 -5.75
N ILE A 56 -1.15 -3.49 -5.56
CA ILE A 56 -2.15 -4.32 -6.24
C ILE A 56 -3.12 -3.37 -6.93
N TYR A 57 -3.38 -3.64 -8.20
CA TYR A 57 -4.40 -2.96 -8.98
C TYR A 57 -5.71 -3.72 -8.84
N PHE A 58 -6.79 -2.98 -8.62
CA PHE A 58 -8.15 -3.49 -8.55
C PHE A 58 -8.93 -2.82 -9.67
N GLU A 59 -9.60 -3.63 -10.49
CA GLU A 59 -10.50 -3.19 -11.56
C GLU A 59 -11.90 -2.88 -11.01
#